data_AF-A0A0M9E5Z8-F1
#
_entry.id   AF-A0A0M9E5Z8-F1
#
_cell.length_a   1.000
_cell.length_b   1.000
_cell.length_c   1.000
_cell.angle_alpha   90.00
_cell.angle_beta   90.00
_cell.angle_gamma   90.00
#
_symmetry.space_group_name_H-M   'P 1'
#
loop_
_entity.id
_entity.type
_entity.pdbx_description
1 polymer ?
#
loop_
_entity_poly.entity_id
_entity_poly.type
_entity_poly.pdbx_seq_one_letter_code
_entity_poly.pdbx_strand_id
1 'polypeptide(L)'
;STTIQIKEKALKLWENGEKERAWNLFLQILETKPTERIIVFKCIEILDHLKRYEDLLRLVDTYLALRPDDLEIKKFALIATKKLNSKTMDIDDLKRRQIDLIHVNRNLHKIHSDETHLSACMSWLLKAQDANPGGGVSAIYHMDKKYWDIDYPETTGYIISTFICYSKLTCDDFYLNRAIEMGNWEIAIQSSEGGAGEPVGVYGLRPRIFNTGQVLIGWIALYQETKNNAYLNSAIKAANWIIDNQDPDGKWTKSTYNGPKAYHSRVAWALSELYSITKIEKFRIAAERSIYWIFLQAKSNGWFANNSLSVPDKPWTHLIGYVLVGLLEIFRLNQKNREYELILNFLNRAAKNIATFYIQFKKKNDFFFTLPGTLDANWNSNDNWSCLTGNAQIEFFLRRLFTITGESILKTASDMLMDDLKKLHMIDGVSDLAIYGGLPGSYPINGHYQKFQIPNWGVKFFADCLLQKLLPMNEQKLIG
;
A
#
# COMPACT_ATOMS: atom_id res chain seq x y z
N SER A 1 -19.52 26.00 -19.93
CA SER A 1 -20.60 25.00 -19.83
C SER A 1 -20.22 23.90 -18.85
N THR A 2 -19.16 23.14 -19.10
CA THR A 2 -18.79 21.92 -18.34
C THR A 2 -18.42 22.15 -16.86
N THR A 3 -17.65 23.19 -16.53
CA THR A 3 -17.22 23.43 -15.13
C THR A 3 -18.36 23.83 -14.19
N ILE A 4 -19.38 24.52 -14.69
CA ILE A 4 -20.54 24.93 -13.87
C ILE A 4 -21.36 23.68 -13.51
N GLN A 5 -21.60 22.80 -14.47
CA GLN A 5 -22.29 21.52 -14.24
C GLN A 5 -21.54 20.61 -13.26
N ILE A 6 -20.20 20.55 -13.36
CA ILE A 6 -19.36 19.77 -12.43
C ILE A 6 -19.45 20.34 -11.01
N LYS A 7 -19.43 21.67 -10.87
CA LYS A 7 -19.56 22.35 -9.56
C LYS A 7 -20.90 22.08 -8.89
N GLU A 8 -22.00 22.25 -9.61
CA GLU A 8 -23.36 21.96 -9.09
C GLU A 8 -23.50 20.49 -8.69
N LYS A 9 -22.97 19.57 -9.51
CA LYS A 9 -22.93 18.15 -9.20
C LYS A 9 -22.13 17.85 -7.94
N ALA A 10 -20.94 18.44 -7.79
CA ALA A 10 -20.08 18.22 -6.63
C ALA A 10 -20.74 18.67 -5.32
N LEU A 11 -21.38 19.84 -5.33
CA LEU A 11 -22.11 20.35 -4.18
C LEU A 11 -23.32 19.47 -3.82
N LYS A 12 -24.10 19.05 -4.82
CA LYS A 12 -25.23 18.14 -4.62
C LYS A 12 -24.81 16.78 -4.05
N LEU A 13 -23.70 16.22 -4.54
CA LEU A 13 -23.16 14.96 -4.01
C LEU A 13 -22.74 15.13 -2.54
N TRP A 14 -22.16 16.27 -2.18
CA TRP A 14 -21.81 16.58 -0.79
C TRP A 14 -23.04 16.62 0.12
N GLU A 15 -24.09 17.32 -0.31
CA GLU A 15 -25.37 17.43 0.41
C GLU A 15 -26.06 16.07 0.58
N ASN A 16 -25.95 15.19 -0.42
CA ASN A 16 -26.49 13.83 -0.38
C ASN A 16 -25.64 12.85 0.46
N GLY A 17 -24.54 13.30 1.06
CA GLY A 17 -23.66 12.45 1.86
C GLY A 17 -22.63 11.64 1.07
N GLU A 18 -22.57 11.79 -0.26
CA GLU A 18 -21.57 11.16 -1.15
C GLU A 18 -20.23 11.92 -1.09
N LYS A 19 -19.67 12.03 0.11
CA LYS A 19 -18.56 12.94 0.45
C LYS A 19 -17.31 12.73 -0.40
N GLU A 20 -16.96 11.50 -0.73
CA GLU A 20 -15.73 11.19 -1.49
C GLU A 20 -15.85 11.48 -2.97
N ARG A 21 -17.01 11.21 -3.56
CA ARG A 21 -17.31 11.62 -4.93
C ARG A 21 -17.30 13.14 -5.04
N ALA A 22 -17.92 13.82 -4.09
CA ALA A 22 -17.89 15.28 -4.02
C ALA A 22 -16.45 15.81 -3.87
N TRP A 23 -15.65 15.23 -2.98
CA TRP A 23 -14.25 15.58 -2.76
C TRP A 23 -13.41 15.47 -4.05
N ASN A 24 -13.51 14.35 -4.76
CA ASN A 24 -12.79 14.16 -6.02
C ASN A 24 -13.19 15.18 -7.08
N LEU A 25 -14.48 15.55 -7.17
CA LEU A 25 -14.91 16.61 -8.07
C LEU A 25 -14.43 17.99 -7.61
N PHE A 26 -14.36 18.26 -6.31
CA PHE A 26 -13.77 19.51 -5.80
C PHE A 26 -12.29 19.61 -6.19
N LEU A 27 -11.52 18.56 -6.00
CA LEU A 27 -10.11 18.52 -6.42
C LEU A 27 -9.98 18.72 -7.93
N GLN A 28 -10.81 18.06 -8.75
CA GLN A 28 -10.84 18.25 -10.20
C GLN A 28 -11.14 19.70 -10.61
N ILE A 29 -12.08 20.37 -9.92
CA ILE A 29 -12.36 21.79 -10.18
C ILE A 29 -11.12 22.63 -9.84
N LEU A 30 -10.47 22.37 -8.70
CA LEU A 30 -9.28 23.12 -8.30
C LEU A 30 -8.07 22.85 -9.20
N GLU A 31 -7.99 21.71 -9.88
CA GLU A 31 -6.95 21.45 -10.88
C GLU A 31 -7.07 22.36 -12.11
N THR A 32 -8.30 22.57 -12.58
CA THR A 32 -8.55 23.41 -13.76
C THR A 32 -8.71 24.88 -13.40
N LYS A 33 -9.16 25.18 -12.18
CA LYS A 33 -9.43 26.51 -11.65
C LYS A 33 -8.96 26.61 -10.19
N PRO A 34 -7.65 26.71 -9.94
CA PRO A 34 -7.09 26.71 -8.58
C PRO A 34 -7.53 27.93 -7.75
N THR A 35 -8.04 28.98 -8.38
CA THR A 35 -8.58 30.18 -7.70
C THR A 35 -10.10 30.17 -7.57
N GLU A 36 -10.79 29.04 -7.76
CA GLU A 36 -12.24 28.93 -7.55
C GLU A 36 -12.55 28.99 -6.05
N ARG A 37 -12.74 30.22 -5.55
CA ARG A 37 -12.85 30.55 -4.12
C ARG A 37 -13.88 29.69 -3.39
N ILE A 38 -15.08 29.49 -3.93
CA ILE A 38 -16.15 28.70 -3.29
C ILE A 38 -15.70 27.27 -3.01
N ILE A 39 -14.99 26.64 -3.96
CA ILE A 39 -14.51 25.28 -3.79
C ILE A 39 -13.34 25.23 -2.80
N VAL A 40 -12.45 26.22 -2.80
CA VAL A 40 -11.38 26.34 -1.79
C VAL A 40 -11.96 26.43 -0.38
N PHE A 41 -12.96 27.28 -0.15
CA PHE A 41 -13.64 27.36 1.13
C PHE A 41 -14.24 26.02 1.54
N LYS A 42 -14.93 25.34 0.61
CA LYS A 42 -15.51 24.04 0.90
C LYS A 42 -14.45 23.01 1.28
N CYS A 43 -13.33 22.98 0.56
CA CYS A 43 -12.23 22.09 0.90
C CYS A 43 -11.60 22.44 2.26
N ILE A 44 -11.46 23.72 2.61
CA ILE A 44 -10.98 24.14 3.94
C ILE A 44 -11.92 23.65 5.05
N GLU A 45 -13.24 23.81 4.91
CA GLU A 45 -14.22 23.31 5.87
C GLU A 45 -14.08 21.81 6.09
N ILE A 46 -13.94 21.05 4.99
CA ILE A 46 -13.79 19.60 5.02
C ILE A 46 -12.51 19.22 5.76
N LEU A 47 -11.39 19.85 5.41
CA LEU A 47 -10.08 19.57 6.00
C LEU A 47 -10.02 19.96 7.48
N ASP A 48 -10.66 21.06 7.88
CA ASP A 48 -10.75 21.48 9.27
C ASP A 48 -11.61 20.49 10.09
N HIS A 49 -12.75 20.06 9.54
CA HIS A 49 -13.62 19.06 10.17
C HIS A 49 -12.90 17.71 10.36
N LEU A 50 -12.17 17.27 9.33
CA LEU A 50 -11.34 16.06 9.39
C LEU A 50 -10.05 16.28 10.19
N LYS A 51 -9.83 17.50 10.68
CA LYS A 51 -8.64 17.92 11.43
C LYS A 51 -7.33 17.62 10.69
N ARG A 52 -7.36 17.71 9.36
CA ARG A 52 -6.25 17.51 8.41
C ARG A 52 -5.56 18.86 8.15
N TYR A 53 -4.99 19.43 9.20
CA TYR A 53 -4.47 20.79 9.15
C TYR A 53 -3.25 20.96 8.24
N GLU A 54 -2.44 19.91 8.05
CA GLU A 54 -1.31 19.93 7.10
C GLU A 54 -1.81 20.04 5.65
N ASP A 55 -2.80 19.24 5.27
CA ASP A 55 -3.49 19.32 3.97
C ASP A 55 -4.19 20.67 3.77
N LEU A 56 -4.83 21.18 4.83
CA LEU A 56 -5.47 22.50 4.83
C LEU A 56 -4.44 23.58 4.53
N LEU A 57 -3.30 23.57 5.22
CA LEU A 57 -2.23 24.54 4.99
C LEU A 57 -1.70 24.45 3.56
N ARG A 58 -1.47 23.24 3.03
CA ARG A 58 -1.07 23.06 1.62
C ARG A 58 -2.09 23.64 0.63
N LEU A 59 -3.39 23.46 0.87
CA LEU A 59 -4.46 24.05 0.06
C LEU A 59 -4.41 25.56 0.10
N VAL A 60 -4.33 26.11 1.32
CA VAL A 60 -4.29 27.55 1.52
C VAL A 60 -3.05 28.17 0.88
N ASP A 61 -1.87 27.57 1.05
CA ASP A 61 -0.62 28.04 0.46
C ASP A 61 -0.69 28.03 -1.07
N THR A 62 -1.24 26.96 -1.67
CA THR A 62 -1.43 26.87 -3.12
C THR A 62 -2.34 27.97 -3.65
N TYR A 63 -3.45 28.24 -2.94
CA TYR A 63 -4.39 29.29 -3.33
C TYR A 63 -3.80 30.69 -3.14
N LEU A 64 -3.18 30.97 -1.99
CA LEU A 64 -2.62 32.27 -1.65
C LEU A 64 -1.40 32.63 -2.51
N ALA A 65 -0.67 31.65 -3.03
CA ALA A 65 0.37 31.88 -4.04
C ALA A 65 -0.18 32.55 -5.32
N LEU A 66 -1.46 32.32 -5.64
CA LEU A 66 -2.15 32.92 -6.80
C LEU A 66 -3.06 34.10 -6.42
N ARG A 67 -3.54 34.15 -5.17
CA ARG A 67 -4.45 35.18 -4.64
C ARG A 67 -3.96 35.68 -3.27
N PRO A 68 -2.85 36.43 -3.22
CA PRO A 68 -2.19 36.79 -1.97
C PRO A 68 -3.00 37.74 -1.07
N ASP A 69 -4.02 38.42 -1.61
CA ASP A 69 -4.77 39.46 -0.88
C ASP A 69 -6.02 38.93 -0.16
N ASP A 70 -6.34 37.63 -0.26
CA ASP A 70 -7.53 37.06 0.38
C ASP A 70 -7.33 36.90 1.91
N LEU A 71 -7.69 37.94 2.65
CA LEU A 71 -7.54 38.02 4.10
C LEU A 71 -8.34 36.95 4.86
N GLU A 72 -9.45 36.48 4.30
CA GLU A 72 -10.29 35.46 4.93
C GLU A 72 -9.61 34.10 4.91
N ILE A 73 -9.04 33.71 3.77
CA ILE A 73 -8.26 32.49 3.62
C ILE A 73 -6.99 32.51 4.51
N LYS A 74 -6.32 33.67 4.63
CA LYS A 74 -5.19 33.82 5.57
C LYS A 74 -5.58 33.54 7.03
N LYS A 75 -6.79 33.91 7.46
CA LYS A 75 -7.28 33.59 8.82
C LYS A 75 -7.40 32.08 9.03
N PHE A 76 -7.86 31.33 8.03
CA PHE A 76 -7.92 29.88 8.12
C PHE A 76 -6.54 29.24 8.26
N ALA A 77 -5.53 29.70 7.53
CA ALA A 77 -4.15 29.23 7.74
C ALA A 77 -3.66 29.49 9.17
N LEU A 78 -3.88 30.69 9.70
CA LEU A 78 -3.48 31.01 11.08
C LEU A 78 -4.16 30.09 12.11
N ILE A 79 -5.48 29.87 11.95
CA ILE A 79 -6.26 28.99 12.83
C ILE A 79 -5.77 27.55 12.70
N ALA A 80 -5.55 27.05 11.48
CA ALA A 80 -5.07 25.70 11.24
C ALA A 80 -3.67 25.47 11.83
N THR A 81 -2.75 26.41 11.67
CA THR A 81 -1.42 26.37 12.32
C THR A 81 -1.53 26.31 13.83
N LYS A 82 -2.40 27.13 14.43
CA LYS A 82 -2.64 27.11 15.89
C LYS A 82 -3.23 25.78 16.34
N LYS A 83 -4.23 25.26 15.61
CA LYS A 83 -4.88 23.97 15.90
C LYS A 83 -3.92 22.80 15.72
N LEU A 84 -3.04 22.84 14.73
CA LEU A 84 -1.98 21.85 14.51
C LEU A 84 -1.02 21.83 15.72
N ASN A 85 -0.63 23.01 16.19
CA ASN A 85 0.23 23.16 17.37
C ASN A 85 -0.48 22.84 18.70
N SER A 86 -1.80 23.01 18.78
CA SER A 86 -2.60 22.72 19.98
C SER A 86 -3.17 21.29 20.02
N LYS A 87 -3.00 20.50 18.94
CA LYS A 87 -3.52 19.12 18.82
C LYS A 87 -2.66 18.09 19.52
N THR A 88 -1.64 18.51 20.26
CA THR A 88 -0.96 17.62 21.18
C THR A 88 -1.99 17.22 22.25
N MET A 89 -2.39 15.94 22.21
CA MET A 89 -2.64 15.17 23.44
C MET A 89 -1.62 15.63 24.48
N ASP A 90 -2.01 15.77 25.75
CA ASP A 90 -1.08 16.20 26.80
C ASP A 90 0.28 15.54 26.54
N ILE A 91 1.30 16.36 26.29
CA ILE A 91 2.57 15.87 25.72
C ILE A 91 3.14 14.78 26.62
N ASP A 92 2.83 14.88 27.92
CA ASP A 92 3.21 13.91 28.92
C ASP A 92 2.37 12.61 28.83
N ASP A 93 1.08 12.65 28.53
CA ASP A 93 0.28 11.47 28.18
C ASP A 93 0.78 10.76 26.93
N LEU A 94 1.12 11.50 25.87
CA LEU A 94 1.66 10.92 24.64
C LEU A 94 2.99 10.21 24.89
N LYS A 95 3.91 10.87 25.61
CA LYS A 95 5.19 10.28 25.98
C LYS A 95 5.00 9.05 26.87
N ARG A 96 4.12 9.11 27.88
CA ARG A 96 3.80 7.96 28.74
C ARG A 96 3.33 6.77 27.91
N ARG A 97 2.36 6.99 27.03
CA ARG A 97 1.83 5.92 26.16
C ARG A 97 2.89 5.36 25.20
N GLN A 98 3.76 6.20 24.65
CA GLN A 98 4.86 5.74 23.79
C GLN A 98 5.87 4.89 24.57
N ILE A 99 6.17 5.24 25.83
CA ILE A 99 7.02 4.44 26.72
C ILE A 99 6.37 3.07 26.99
N ASP A 100 5.07 3.04 27.29
CA ASP A 100 4.33 1.81 27.52
C ASP A 100 4.35 0.90 26.29
N LEU A 101 4.11 1.45 25.09
CA LEU A 101 4.18 0.70 23.84
C LEU A 101 5.58 0.14 23.57
N ILE A 102 6.64 0.89 23.86
CA ILE A 102 8.02 0.40 23.74
C ILE A 102 8.27 -0.74 24.72
N HIS A 103 7.79 -0.63 25.96
CA HIS A 103 7.96 -1.67 26.97
C HIS A 103 7.25 -2.96 26.58
N VAL A 104 5.99 -2.87 26.14
CA VAL A 104 5.21 -4.02 25.69
C VAL A 104 5.85 -4.69 24.47
N ASN A 105 6.29 -3.91 23.48
CA ASN A 105 6.91 -4.43 22.25
C ASN A 105 8.25 -5.16 22.49
N ARG A 106 8.89 -5.02 23.67
CA ARG A 106 10.08 -5.82 24.01
C ARG A 106 9.75 -7.28 24.25
N ASN A 107 8.51 -7.58 24.67
CA ASN A 107 8.08 -8.95 24.92
C ASN A 107 7.53 -9.54 23.61
N LEU A 108 8.21 -10.57 23.11
CA LEU A 108 7.76 -11.30 21.93
C LEU A 108 6.53 -12.15 22.26
N HIS A 109 5.59 -12.20 21.33
CA HIS A 109 4.40 -13.03 21.42
C HIS A 109 4.74 -14.51 21.17
N LYS A 110 3.86 -15.40 21.65
CA LYS A 110 3.96 -16.84 21.38
C LYS A 110 3.64 -17.10 19.91
N ILE A 111 4.31 -18.10 19.35
CA ILE A 111 3.97 -18.61 18.02
C ILE A 111 2.77 -19.54 18.17
N HIS A 112 1.66 -19.17 17.53
CA HIS A 112 0.46 -19.98 17.39
C HIS A 112 0.37 -20.59 15.98
N SER A 113 -0.71 -21.35 15.72
CA SER A 113 -0.95 -21.94 14.40
C SER A 113 -1.09 -20.89 13.30
N ASP A 114 -0.85 -21.27 12.05
CA ASP A 114 -1.00 -20.35 10.91
C ASP A 114 -2.43 -19.79 10.83
N GLU A 115 -3.44 -20.63 11.09
CA GLU A 115 -4.86 -20.27 11.10
C GLU A 115 -5.18 -19.27 12.22
N THR A 116 -4.58 -19.42 13.39
CA THR A 116 -4.78 -18.51 14.53
C THR A 116 -4.26 -17.11 14.20
N HIS A 117 -3.03 -17.02 13.68
CA HIS A 117 -2.50 -15.73 13.26
C HIS A 117 -3.30 -15.15 12.08
N LEU A 118 -3.71 -15.97 11.11
CA LEU A 118 -4.46 -15.48 9.95
C LEU A 118 -5.81 -14.93 10.35
N SER A 119 -6.57 -15.65 11.18
CA SER A 119 -7.86 -15.21 11.73
C SER A 119 -7.73 -13.88 12.48
N ALA A 120 -6.66 -13.70 13.26
CA ALA A 120 -6.41 -12.45 13.96
C ALA A 120 -6.08 -11.29 13.00
N CYS A 121 -5.28 -11.53 11.94
CA CYS A 121 -5.04 -10.51 10.90
C CYS A 121 -6.34 -10.09 10.20
N MET A 122 -7.19 -11.06 9.83
CA MET A 122 -8.47 -10.79 9.18
C MET A 122 -9.42 -10.03 10.12
N SER A 123 -9.44 -10.38 11.41
CA SER A 123 -10.19 -9.66 12.44
C SER A 123 -9.73 -8.21 12.58
N TRP A 124 -8.43 -7.93 12.46
CA TRP A 124 -7.91 -6.57 12.50
C TRP A 124 -8.29 -5.79 11.24
N LEU A 125 -8.18 -6.40 10.05
CA LEU A 125 -8.55 -5.76 8.78
C LEU A 125 -10.05 -5.44 8.70
N LEU A 126 -10.92 -6.30 9.26
CA LEU A 126 -12.35 -6.01 9.39
C LEU A 126 -12.59 -4.75 10.22
N LYS A 127 -11.94 -4.63 11.39
CA LYS A 127 -12.04 -3.42 12.24
C LYS A 127 -11.51 -2.18 11.53
N ALA A 128 -10.43 -2.33 10.75
CA ALA A 128 -9.86 -1.23 9.97
C ALA A 128 -10.82 -0.76 8.88
N GLN A 129 -11.61 -1.67 8.29
CA GLN A 129 -12.67 -1.33 7.35
C GLN A 129 -13.87 -0.69 8.07
N ASP A 130 -14.27 -1.20 9.23
CA ASP A 130 -15.38 -0.65 10.04
C ASP A 130 -15.05 0.70 10.68
N ALA A 131 -13.79 1.11 10.69
CA ALA A 131 -13.35 2.38 11.26
C ALA A 131 -13.91 3.59 10.50
N ASN A 132 -14.26 3.43 9.22
CA ASN A 132 -14.77 4.48 8.36
C ASN A 132 -16.02 4.00 7.60
N PRO A 133 -16.95 4.90 7.24
CA PRO A 133 -18.19 4.53 6.55
C PRO A 133 -18.04 4.32 5.03
N GLY A 134 -16.84 4.54 4.46
CA GLY A 134 -16.63 4.56 3.01
C GLY A 134 -16.69 3.17 2.36
N GLY A 135 -16.31 2.12 3.11
CA GLY A 135 -16.20 0.75 2.61
C GLY A 135 -14.77 0.37 2.20
N GLY A 136 -13.86 1.35 2.12
CA GLY A 136 -12.42 1.12 2.03
C GLY A 136 -11.82 0.73 3.38
N VAL A 137 -10.51 0.49 3.41
CA VAL A 137 -9.82 0.08 4.64
C VAL A 137 -8.94 1.21 5.16
N SER A 138 -9.11 1.58 6.43
CA SER A 138 -8.28 2.58 7.11
C SER A 138 -6.81 2.27 6.91
N ALA A 139 -6.03 3.26 6.50
CA ALA A 139 -4.62 3.09 6.16
C ALA A 139 -3.80 2.57 7.34
N ILE A 140 -4.03 3.16 8.52
CA ILE A 140 -3.17 3.05 9.69
C ILE A 140 -4.03 3.15 10.96
N TYR A 141 -3.74 2.32 11.96
CA TYR A 141 -4.05 2.65 13.35
C TYR A 141 -2.83 3.28 14.05
N HIS A 142 -2.98 4.51 14.52
CA HIS A 142 -1.99 5.19 15.35
C HIS A 142 -2.11 4.71 16.79
N MET A 143 -1.25 3.79 17.21
CA MET A 143 -1.32 3.19 18.54
C MET A 143 -1.12 4.24 19.63
N ASP A 144 -0.17 5.16 19.47
CA ASP A 144 0.13 6.20 20.45
C ASP A 144 -0.98 7.25 20.58
N LYS A 145 -1.74 7.50 19.51
CA LYS A 145 -2.85 8.48 19.48
C LYS A 145 -4.24 7.84 19.62
N LYS A 146 -4.35 6.51 19.60
CA LYS A 146 -5.60 5.74 19.59
C LYS A 146 -6.58 6.19 18.50
N TYR A 147 -6.09 6.27 17.27
CA TYR A 147 -6.85 6.84 16.16
C TYR A 147 -6.65 6.02 14.88
N TRP A 148 -7.75 5.72 14.19
CA TRP A 148 -7.76 5.16 12.85
C TRP A 148 -7.68 6.27 11.81
N ASP A 149 -6.77 6.14 10.85
CA ASP A 149 -6.66 7.05 9.72
C ASP A 149 -7.83 6.85 8.73
N ILE A 150 -7.87 7.66 7.67
CA ILE A 150 -8.84 7.53 6.58
C ILE A 150 -8.59 6.26 5.74
N ASP A 151 -9.58 5.88 4.95
CA ASP A 151 -9.47 4.78 3.99
C ASP A 151 -8.44 5.12 2.91
N TYR A 152 -7.61 4.14 2.53
CA TYR A 152 -6.55 4.36 1.55
C TYR A 152 -6.74 3.48 0.30
N PRO A 153 -6.98 4.08 -0.89
CA PRO A 153 -7.35 3.34 -2.10
C PRO A 153 -6.31 2.33 -2.53
N GLU A 154 -5.03 2.73 -2.57
CA GLU A 154 -3.93 1.84 -2.97
C GLU A 154 -3.97 0.51 -2.21
N THR A 155 -4.12 0.58 -0.89
CA THR A 155 -3.94 -0.60 -0.04
C THR A 155 -5.23 -1.38 0.12
N THR A 156 -6.37 -0.72 0.06
CA THR A 156 -7.68 -1.37 -0.12
C THR A 156 -7.66 -2.28 -1.35
N GLY A 157 -7.09 -1.80 -2.47
CA GLY A 157 -7.08 -2.52 -3.74
C GLY A 157 -6.44 -3.90 -3.66
N TYR A 158 -5.29 -4.02 -3.01
CA TYR A 158 -4.66 -5.33 -2.83
C TYR A 158 -5.16 -6.11 -1.61
N ILE A 159 -5.89 -5.50 -0.66
CA ILE A 159 -6.56 -6.21 0.44
C ILE A 159 -7.76 -7.02 -0.08
N ILE A 160 -8.43 -6.53 -1.13
CA ILE A 160 -9.53 -7.24 -1.81
C ILE A 160 -9.15 -8.69 -2.12
N SER A 161 -7.96 -8.93 -2.70
CA SER A 161 -7.50 -10.28 -3.05
C SER A 161 -7.29 -11.16 -1.81
N THR A 162 -6.77 -10.59 -0.72
CA THR A 162 -6.62 -11.27 0.57
C THR A 162 -7.97 -11.72 1.12
N PHE A 163 -9.00 -10.85 1.09
CA PHE A 163 -10.35 -11.19 1.54
C PHE A 163 -11.01 -12.27 0.67
N ILE A 164 -10.84 -12.22 -0.65
CA ILE A 164 -11.36 -13.25 -1.56
C ILE A 164 -10.68 -14.60 -1.28
N CYS A 165 -9.36 -14.63 -1.12
CA CYS A 165 -8.64 -15.86 -0.78
C CYS A 165 -9.04 -16.40 0.60
N TYR A 166 -9.25 -15.53 1.60
CA TYR A 166 -9.71 -15.95 2.92
C TYR A 166 -11.14 -16.51 2.88
N SER A 167 -12.05 -15.86 2.14
CA SER A 167 -13.42 -16.33 1.92
C SER A 167 -13.45 -17.76 1.36
N LYS A 168 -12.56 -18.06 0.41
CA LYS A 168 -12.43 -19.42 -0.16
C LYS A 168 -11.86 -20.42 0.84
N LEU A 169 -10.85 -20.01 1.60
CA LEU A 169 -10.24 -20.87 2.62
C LEU A 169 -11.25 -21.28 3.70
N THR A 170 -12.11 -20.36 4.12
CA THR A 170 -13.10 -20.58 5.19
C THR A 170 -14.48 -21.00 4.70
N CYS A 171 -14.73 -20.94 3.39
CA CYS A 171 -16.05 -21.07 2.78
C CYS A 171 -17.07 -20.09 3.39
N ASP A 172 -16.64 -18.86 3.66
CA ASP A 172 -17.47 -17.82 4.27
C ASP A 172 -17.60 -16.60 3.34
N ASP A 173 -18.77 -16.49 2.70
CA ASP A 173 -19.11 -15.41 1.76
C ASP A 173 -19.16 -14.03 2.42
N PHE A 174 -19.18 -13.95 3.76
CA PHE A 174 -19.05 -12.68 4.48
C PHE A 174 -17.83 -11.90 4.00
N TYR A 175 -16.67 -12.56 3.88
CA TYR A 175 -15.43 -11.89 3.46
C TYR A 175 -15.45 -11.47 1.98
N LEU A 176 -16.12 -12.24 1.12
CA LEU A 176 -16.34 -11.83 -0.27
C LEU A 176 -17.21 -10.58 -0.35
N ASN A 177 -18.28 -10.49 0.44
CA ASN A 177 -19.12 -9.29 0.50
C ASN A 177 -18.34 -8.06 0.97
N ARG A 178 -17.45 -8.22 1.95
CA ARG A 178 -16.54 -7.15 2.40
C ARG A 178 -15.57 -6.71 1.29
N ALA A 179 -15.05 -7.64 0.49
CA ALA A 179 -14.24 -7.32 -0.68
C ALA A 179 -15.04 -6.59 -1.78
N ILE A 180 -16.32 -6.94 -1.97
CA ILE A 180 -17.23 -6.25 -2.89
C ILE A 180 -17.48 -4.81 -2.45
N GLU A 181 -17.69 -4.56 -1.14
CA GLU A 181 -17.80 -3.20 -0.59
C GLU A 181 -16.57 -2.35 -0.89
N MET A 182 -15.37 -2.89 -0.66
CA MET A 182 -14.09 -2.24 -1.01
C MET A 182 -14.02 -1.89 -2.51
N GLY A 183 -14.32 -2.85 -3.39
CA GLY A 183 -14.26 -2.61 -4.83
C GLY A 183 -15.28 -1.57 -5.31
N ASN A 184 -16.50 -1.59 -4.77
CA ASN A 184 -17.53 -0.61 -5.08
C ASN A 184 -17.15 0.80 -4.63
N TRP A 185 -16.54 0.91 -3.44
CA TRP A 185 -15.98 2.16 -2.95
C TRP A 185 -14.88 2.69 -3.87
N GLU A 186 -13.92 1.85 -4.27
CA GLU A 186 -12.85 2.24 -5.19
C GLU A 186 -13.41 2.74 -6.55
N ILE A 187 -14.44 2.06 -7.09
CA ILE A 187 -15.12 2.52 -8.30
C ILE A 187 -15.75 3.90 -8.09
N ALA A 188 -16.38 4.11 -6.93
CA ALA A 188 -17.05 5.36 -6.60
C ALA A 188 -16.06 6.54 -6.56
N ILE A 189 -14.82 6.31 -6.15
CA ILE A 189 -13.77 7.34 -6.07
C ILE A 189 -12.82 7.35 -7.28
N GLN A 190 -13.01 6.48 -8.27
CA GLN A 190 -12.21 6.50 -9.49
C GLN A 190 -12.33 7.88 -10.17
N SER A 191 -11.19 8.49 -10.46
CA SER A 191 -11.17 9.81 -11.10
C SER A 191 -11.78 9.74 -12.51
N SER A 192 -12.27 10.87 -13.01
CA SER A 192 -12.83 10.94 -14.37
C SER A 192 -11.82 10.59 -15.47
N GLU A 193 -10.52 10.74 -15.20
CA GLU A 193 -9.45 10.35 -16.13
C GLU A 193 -9.13 8.84 -16.05
N GLY A 194 -9.59 8.15 -15.01
CA GLY A 194 -9.49 6.70 -14.84
C GLY A 194 -8.55 6.24 -13.73
N GLY A 195 -7.60 7.07 -13.29
CA GLY A 195 -6.73 6.74 -12.16
C GLY A 195 -7.48 6.67 -10.82
N ALA A 196 -6.92 5.95 -9.84
CA ALA A 196 -7.48 5.89 -8.48
C ALA A 196 -7.47 7.28 -7.84
N GLY A 197 -8.66 7.80 -7.49
CA GLY A 197 -8.81 9.10 -6.86
C GLY A 197 -8.35 9.10 -5.40
N GLU A 198 -8.23 10.29 -4.82
CA GLU A 198 -7.77 10.44 -3.43
C GLU A 198 -8.96 10.36 -2.45
N PRO A 199 -8.74 9.83 -1.24
CA PRO A 199 -9.75 9.80 -0.19
C PRO A 199 -10.02 11.22 0.34
N VAL A 200 -11.17 11.40 1.00
CA VAL A 200 -11.55 12.71 1.55
C VAL A 200 -10.52 13.15 2.58
N GLY A 201 -10.06 14.38 2.45
CA GLY A 201 -9.17 15.00 3.41
C GLY A 201 -7.67 14.89 3.06
N VAL A 202 -7.33 14.27 1.93
CA VAL A 202 -5.98 14.35 1.34
C VAL A 202 -6.00 15.44 0.28
N TYR A 203 -5.32 16.56 0.56
CA TYR A 203 -5.15 17.63 -0.40
C TYR A 203 -3.77 17.53 -1.05
N GLY A 204 -3.77 17.49 -2.38
CA GLY A 204 -2.55 17.37 -3.17
C GLY A 204 -2.03 15.94 -3.21
N LEU A 205 -2.56 15.16 -4.15
CA LEU A 205 -1.85 14.67 -5.33
C LEU A 205 -2.89 14.00 -6.25
N ARG A 206 -2.64 14.08 -7.54
CA ARG A 206 -3.45 13.48 -8.61
C ARG A 206 -3.47 11.96 -8.45
N PRO A 207 -4.38 11.25 -9.15
CA PRO A 207 -4.25 9.81 -9.27
C PRO A 207 -2.79 9.42 -9.52
N ARG A 208 -2.32 8.40 -8.80
CA ARG A 208 -0.91 7.98 -8.84
C ARG A 208 -0.76 6.69 -9.60
N ILE A 209 0.34 6.54 -10.33
CA ILE A 209 0.63 5.35 -11.13
C ILE A 209 0.64 4.10 -10.26
N PHE A 210 1.39 4.12 -9.15
CA PHE A 210 1.49 2.96 -8.27
C PHE A 210 0.15 2.59 -7.64
N ASN A 211 -0.52 3.58 -7.03
CA ASN A 211 -1.82 3.42 -6.37
C ASN A 211 -2.86 2.85 -7.34
N THR A 212 -2.96 3.44 -8.54
CA THR A 212 -3.87 2.98 -9.60
C THR A 212 -3.56 1.54 -10.00
N GLY A 213 -2.28 1.16 -10.10
CA GLY A 213 -1.89 -0.22 -10.36
C GLY A 213 -2.29 -1.20 -9.25
N GLN A 214 -2.33 -0.76 -7.99
CA GLN A 214 -2.74 -1.62 -6.87
C GLN A 214 -4.27 -1.80 -6.83
N VAL A 215 -5.02 -0.72 -7.03
CA VAL A 215 -6.50 -0.75 -7.20
C VAL A 215 -6.90 -1.62 -8.38
N LEU A 216 -6.16 -1.51 -9.49
CA LEU A 216 -6.36 -2.34 -10.67
C LEU A 216 -6.31 -3.85 -10.35
N ILE A 217 -5.38 -4.29 -9.48
CA ILE A 217 -5.29 -5.70 -9.06
C ILE A 217 -6.57 -6.15 -8.32
N GLY A 218 -7.09 -5.31 -7.42
CA GLY A 218 -8.34 -5.57 -6.69
C GLY A 218 -9.55 -5.76 -7.61
N TRP A 219 -9.73 -4.85 -8.57
CA TRP A 219 -10.80 -4.97 -9.57
C TRP A 219 -10.65 -6.17 -10.48
N ILE A 220 -9.41 -6.53 -10.85
CA ILE A 220 -9.15 -7.77 -11.59
C ILE A 220 -9.60 -8.98 -10.77
N ALA A 221 -9.24 -9.04 -9.48
CA ALA A 221 -9.64 -10.13 -8.59
C ALA A 221 -11.17 -10.24 -8.46
N LEU A 222 -11.85 -9.12 -8.20
CA LEU A 222 -13.31 -9.07 -8.11
C LEU A 222 -14.00 -9.43 -9.43
N TYR A 223 -13.49 -8.99 -10.57
CA TYR A 223 -14.02 -9.40 -11.86
C TYR A 223 -13.86 -10.92 -12.07
N GLN A 224 -12.69 -11.46 -11.75
CA GLN A 224 -12.46 -12.90 -11.88
C GLN A 224 -13.42 -13.71 -11.00
N GLU A 225 -13.71 -13.23 -9.79
CA GLU A 225 -14.61 -13.90 -8.84
C GLU A 225 -16.08 -13.74 -9.19
N THR A 226 -16.54 -12.50 -9.42
CA THR A 226 -17.97 -12.17 -9.54
C THR A 226 -18.48 -12.11 -10.98
N LYS A 227 -17.57 -12.02 -11.96
CA LYS A 227 -17.87 -11.71 -13.37
C LYS A 227 -18.62 -10.39 -13.59
N ASN A 228 -18.67 -9.50 -12.59
CA ASN A 228 -19.33 -8.21 -12.72
C ASN A 228 -18.48 -7.25 -13.58
N ASN A 229 -19.02 -6.87 -14.74
CA ASN A 229 -18.33 -6.01 -15.71
C ASN A 229 -18.03 -4.59 -15.18
N ALA A 230 -18.66 -4.13 -14.10
CA ALA A 230 -18.31 -2.85 -13.48
C ALA A 230 -16.82 -2.80 -13.10
N TYR A 231 -16.31 -3.88 -12.49
CA TYR A 231 -14.90 -3.99 -12.12
C TYR A 231 -13.97 -4.02 -13.34
N LEU A 232 -14.32 -4.81 -14.36
CA LEU A 232 -13.54 -4.87 -15.60
C LEU A 232 -13.48 -3.51 -16.32
N ASN A 233 -14.61 -2.80 -16.38
CA ASN A 233 -14.68 -1.48 -17.00
C ASN A 233 -13.81 -0.46 -16.26
N SER A 234 -13.84 -0.46 -14.92
CA SER A 234 -12.99 0.41 -14.10
C SER A 234 -11.51 0.05 -14.25
N ALA A 235 -11.18 -1.25 -14.27
CA ALA A 235 -9.83 -1.75 -14.54
C ALA A 235 -9.29 -1.27 -15.90
N ILE A 236 -10.09 -1.36 -16.97
CA ILE A 236 -9.70 -0.88 -18.30
C ILE A 236 -9.45 0.64 -18.29
N LYS A 237 -10.30 1.43 -17.61
CA LYS A 237 -10.09 2.89 -17.49
C LYS A 237 -8.80 3.22 -16.76
N ALA A 238 -8.53 2.57 -15.63
CA ALA A 238 -7.31 2.74 -14.86
C ALA A 238 -6.06 2.36 -15.69
N ALA A 239 -6.11 1.24 -16.40
CA ALA A 239 -5.01 0.81 -17.26
C ALA A 239 -4.76 1.78 -18.42
N ASN A 240 -5.81 2.32 -19.05
CA ASN A 240 -5.67 3.36 -20.07
C ASN A 240 -4.97 4.60 -19.51
N TRP A 241 -5.42 5.08 -18.35
CA TRP A 241 -4.79 6.23 -17.69
C TRP A 241 -3.31 5.99 -17.34
N ILE A 242 -2.96 4.79 -16.87
CA ILE A 242 -1.56 4.39 -16.63
C ILE A 242 -0.74 4.45 -17.92
N ILE A 243 -1.28 3.98 -19.05
CA ILE A 243 -0.61 3.96 -20.35
C ILE A 243 -0.43 5.38 -20.89
N ASP A 244 -1.45 6.22 -20.79
CA ASP A 244 -1.43 7.61 -21.29
C ASP A 244 -0.39 8.46 -20.54
N ASN A 245 0.01 8.04 -19.33
CA ASN A 245 1.05 8.68 -18.53
C ASN A 245 2.42 7.97 -18.62
N GLN A 246 2.57 6.92 -19.44
CA GLN A 246 3.83 6.19 -19.60
C GLN A 246 4.80 6.94 -20.53
N ASP A 247 6.06 7.05 -20.11
CA ASP A 247 7.11 7.66 -20.92
C ASP A 247 7.46 6.79 -22.15
N PRO A 248 8.08 7.35 -23.20
CA PRO A 248 8.53 6.60 -24.38
C PRO A 248 9.45 5.39 -24.08
N ASP A 249 10.22 5.43 -23.01
CA ASP A 249 11.11 4.32 -22.59
C ASP A 249 10.47 3.37 -21.57
N GLY A 250 9.17 3.49 -21.30
CA GLY A 250 8.39 2.52 -20.52
C GLY A 250 8.30 2.82 -19.02
N LYS A 251 9.08 3.76 -18.51
CA LYS A 251 8.97 4.22 -17.12
C LYS A 251 7.82 5.19 -16.94
N TRP A 252 7.58 5.58 -15.69
CA TRP A 252 6.67 6.68 -15.35
C TRP A 252 7.43 7.75 -14.58
N THR A 253 7.52 8.96 -15.13
CA THR A 253 8.12 10.11 -14.45
C THR A 253 7.09 11.02 -13.81
N LYS A 254 5.87 11.07 -14.37
CA LYS A 254 4.76 11.89 -13.88
C LYS A 254 3.81 11.05 -13.02
N SER A 255 3.09 11.72 -12.12
CA SER A 255 2.08 11.09 -11.25
C SER A 255 2.67 9.95 -10.39
N THR A 256 3.94 10.11 -10.00
CA THR A 256 4.70 9.19 -9.15
C THR A 256 5.33 9.95 -7.98
N TYR A 257 5.70 9.24 -6.93
CA TYR A 257 6.45 9.81 -5.82
C TYR A 257 7.96 9.73 -6.10
N ASN A 258 8.62 10.88 -6.13
CA ASN A 258 10.08 11.01 -6.32
C ASN A 258 10.61 10.32 -7.59
N GLY A 259 9.94 10.52 -8.72
CA GLY A 259 10.40 10.11 -10.04
C GLY A 259 10.10 8.64 -10.39
N PRO A 260 10.80 8.06 -11.38
CA PRO A 260 10.57 6.69 -11.82
C PRO A 260 11.11 5.67 -10.80
N LYS A 261 10.39 4.54 -10.67
CA LYS A 261 10.65 3.55 -9.61
C LYS A 261 10.61 2.13 -10.12
N ALA A 262 11.57 1.32 -9.68
CA ALA A 262 11.63 -0.10 -10.03
C ALA A 262 10.43 -0.88 -9.46
N TYR A 263 9.91 -0.48 -8.29
CA TYR A 263 8.74 -1.11 -7.69
C TYR A 263 7.45 -0.97 -8.52
N HIS A 264 7.45 -0.15 -9.58
CA HIS A 264 6.39 -0.18 -10.58
C HIS A 264 6.32 -1.52 -11.37
N SER A 265 7.18 -2.50 -11.06
CA SER A 265 6.96 -3.91 -11.46
C SER A 265 5.58 -4.42 -11.04
N ARG A 266 5.04 -3.97 -9.90
CA ARG A 266 3.65 -4.26 -9.47
C ARG A 266 2.61 -3.70 -10.46
N VAL A 267 2.88 -2.55 -11.06
CA VAL A 267 1.99 -1.93 -12.06
C VAL A 267 2.08 -2.70 -13.37
N ALA A 268 3.29 -3.07 -13.80
CA ALA A 268 3.50 -3.91 -14.97
C ALA A 268 2.85 -5.31 -14.81
N TRP A 269 2.88 -5.87 -13.60
CA TRP A 269 2.15 -7.09 -13.26
C TRP A 269 0.64 -6.91 -13.46
N ALA A 270 0.04 -5.85 -12.88
CA ALA A 270 -1.38 -5.58 -13.01
C ALA A 270 -1.83 -5.43 -14.49
N LEU A 271 -1.02 -4.75 -15.31
CA LEU A 271 -1.27 -4.64 -16.76
C LEU A 271 -1.17 -6.00 -17.48
N SER A 272 -0.21 -6.85 -17.08
CA SER A 272 -0.06 -8.20 -17.63
C SER A 272 -1.25 -9.11 -17.28
N GLU A 273 -1.75 -9.02 -16.05
CA GLU A 273 -2.97 -9.71 -15.63
C GLU A 273 -4.19 -9.23 -16.42
N LEU A 274 -4.35 -7.92 -16.58
CA LEU A 274 -5.46 -7.37 -17.36
C LEU A 274 -5.39 -7.80 -18.83
N TYR A 275 -4.20 -7.84 -19.43
CA TYR A 275 -4.01 -8.41 -20.77
C TYR A 275 -4.42 -9.88 -20.82
N SER A 276 -4.08 -10.67 -19.81
CA SER A 276 -4.43 -12.10 -19.78
C SER A 276 -5.94 -12.35 -19.90
N ILE A 277 -6.75 -11.41 -19.40
CA ILE A 277 -8.22 -11.42 -19.42
C ILE A 277 -8.77 -10.81 -20.71
N THR A 278 -8.32 -9.61 -21.06
CA THR A 278 -8.93 -8.80 -22.12
C THR A 278 -8.38 -9.08 -23.51
N LYS A 279 -7.16 -9.62 -23.60
CA LYS A 279 -6.38 -9.77 -24.84
C LYS A 279 -6.15 -8.47 -25.60
N ILE A 280 -6.27 -7.31 -24.95
CA ILE A 280 -6.02 -6.00 -25.57
C ILE A 280 -4.51 -5.72 -25.54
N GLU A 281 -3.88 -5.75 -26.73
CA GLU A 281 -2.42 -5.70 -26.91
C GLU A 281 -1.72 -4.51 -26.24
N LYS A 282 -2.35 -3.33 -26.18
CA LYS A 282 -1.71 -2.14 -25.57
C LYS A 282 -1.33 -2.36 -24.10
N PHE A 283 -2.07 -3.19 -23.36
CA PHE A 283 -1.74 -3.51 -21.97
C PHE A 283 -0.47 -4.36 -21.88
N ARG A 284 -0.32 -5.36 -22.76
CA ARG A 284 0.90 -6.18 -22.87
C ARG A 284 2.10 -5.32 -23.23
N ILE A 285 1.98 -4.50 -24.29
CA ILE A 285 3.07 -3.64 -24.78
C ILE A 285 3.53 -2.66 -23.69
N ALA A 286 2.59 -2.04 -22.96
CA ALA A 286 2.94 -1.12 -21.88
C ALA A 286 3.62 -1.84 -20.71
N ALA A 287 3.15 -3.04 -20.34
CA ALA A 287 3.79 -3.87 -19.32
C ALA A 287 5.23 -4.23 -19.71
N GLU A 288 5.45 -4.71 -20.94
CA GLU A 288 6.77 -5.11 -21.45
C GLU A 288 7.76 -3.94 -21.49
N ARG A 289 7.32 -2.76 -21.92
CA ARG A 289 8.17 -1.55 -21.91
C ARG A 289 8.60 -1.18 -20.49
N SER A 290 7.70 -1.28 -19.53
CA SER A 290 8.03 -1.06 -18.11
C SER A 290 8.99 -2.12 -17.58
N ILE A 291 8.75 -3.40 -17.87
CA ILE A 291 9.64 -4.51 -17.50
C ILE A 291 11.05 -4.30 -18.05
N TYR A 292 11.16 -3.89 -19.32
CA TYR A 292 12.43 -3.57 -19.94
C TYR A 292 13.18 -2.47 -19.19
N TRP A 293 12.50 -1.36 -18.86
CA TRP A 293 13.11 -0.30 -18.07
C TRP A 293 13.54 -0.76 -16.67
N ILE A 294 12.74 -1.61 -16.02
CA ILE A 294 13.06 -2.20 -14.71
C ILE A 294 14.33 -3.07 -14.78
N PHE A 295 14.53 -3.81 -15.87
CA PHE A 295 15.76 -4.59 -16.07
C PHE A 295 17.00 -3.72 -16.21
N LEU A 296 16.88 -2.54 -16.81
CA LEU A 296 17.99 -1.58 -16.86
C LEU A 296 18.40 -1.09 -15.46
N GLN A 297 17.55 -1.27 -14.44
CA GLN A 297 17.86 -0.94 -13.05
C GLN A 297 18.56 -2.10 -12.32
N ALA A 298 18.56 -3.31 -12.89
CA ALA A 298 19.08 -4.50 -12.23
C ALA A 298 20.61 -4.55 -12.26
N LYS A 299 21.21 -4.85 -11.11
CA LYS A 299 22.61 -5.25 -10.99
C LYS A 299 22.73 -6.75 -11.17
N SER A 300 23.94 -7.21 -11.52
CA SER A 300 24.23 -8.63 -11.70
C SER A 300 23.94 -9.46 -10.45
N ASN A 301 23.96 -8.89 -9.25
CA ASN A 301 23.62 -9.57 -7.99
C ASN A 301 22.11 -9.57 -7.65
N GLY A 302 21.25 -9.16 -8.59
CA GLY A 302 19.80 -9.11 -8.40
C GLY A 302 19.28 -7.88 -7.66
N TRP A 303 20.14 -6.93 -7.28
CA TRP A 303 19.70 -5.68 -6.66
C TRP A 303 19.18 -4.69 -7.71
N PHE A 304 18.16 -3.89 -7.39
CA PHE A 304 17.55 -2.94 -8.32
C PHE A 304 17.73 -1.48 -7.87
N ALA A 305 18.27 -0.65 -8.76
CA ALA A 305 18.35 0.79 -8.59
C ALA A 305 16.97 1.46 -8.68
N ASN A 306 16.91 2.76 -8.37
CA ASN A 306 15.68 3.55 -8.40
C ASN A 306 14.54 2.92 -7.60
N ASN A 307 14.86 2.30 -6.46
CA ASN A 307 13.89 1.59 -5.63
C ASN A 307 13.69 2.21 -4.24
N SER A 308 14.22 3.41 -4.01
CA SER A 308 14.10 4.12 -2.72
C SER A 308 13.25 5.38 -2.83
N LEU A 309 12.60 5.76 -1.74
CA LEU A 309 11.82 6.99 -1.62
C LEU A 309 12.64 8.17 -1.09
N SER A 310 13.72 7.93 -0.33
CA SER A 310 14.46 8.97 0.38
C SER A 310 15.97 8.85 0.18
N VAL A 311 16.56 7.69 0.48
CA VAL A 311 18.00 7.44 0.36
C VAL A 311 18.24 6.47 -0.79
N PRO A 312 18.72 6.93 -1.96
CA PRO A 312 18.78 6.14 -3.20
C PRO A 312 19.38 4.73 -3.04
N ASP A 313 20.46 4.60 -2.27
CA ASP A 313 21.23 3.36 -2.12
C ASP A 313 20.78 2.47 -0.96
N LYS A 314 19.73 2.85 -0.23
CA LYS A 314 19.21 2.12 0.94
C LYS A 314 17.68 2.05 0.90
N PRO A 315 17.09 1.39 -0.10
CA PRO A 315 15.65 1.21 -0.15
C PRO A 315 15.17 0.41 1.07
N TRP A 316 13.98 0.75 1.57
CA TRP A 316 13.32 -0.07 2.57
C TRP A 316 13.03 -1.47 2.02
N THR A 317 13.08 -2.49 2.86
CA THR A 317 12.74 -3.86 2.48
C THR A 317 11.32 -3.96 1.89
N HIS A 318 10.43 -3.05 2.26
CA HIS A 318 9.11 -2.90 1.65
C HIS A 318 9.14 -2.64 0.13
N LEU A 319 10.00 -1.70 -0.30
CA LEU A 319 10.13 -1.35 -1.71
C LEU A 319 10.86 -2.44 -2.48
N ILE A 320 11.82 -3.11 -1.85
CA ILE A 320 12.45 -4.33 -2.39
C ILE A 320 11.39 -5.42 -2.58
N GLY A 321 10.55 -5.66 -1.58
CA GLY A 321 9.45 -6.61 -1.64
C GLY A 321 8.51 -6.36 -2.82
N TYR A 322 8.11 -5.12 -3.06
CA TYR A 322 7.31 -4.77 -4.24
C TYR A 322 7.99 -5.14 -5.56
N VAL A 323 9.28 -4.83 -5.72
CA VAL A 323 10.01 -5.19 -6.95
C VAL A 323 9.97 -6.70 -7.17
N LEU A 324 10.40 -7.45 -6.15
CA LEU A 324 10.62 -8.88 -6.24
C LEU A 324 9.31 -9.65 -6.43
N VAL A 325 8.24 -9.31 -5.70
CA VAL A 325 6.93 -9.94 -5.87
C VAL A 325 6.32 -9.58 -7.23
N GLY A 326 6.39 -8.31 -7.65
CA GLY A 326 5.87 -7.91 -8.96
C GLY A 326 6.54 -8.67 -10.11
N LEU A 327 7.87 -8.78 -10.08
CA LEU A 327 8.63 -9.55 -11.07
C LEU A 327 8.37 -11.06 -11.00
N LEU A 328 8.19 -11.61 -9.79
CA LEU A 328 7.84 -13.03 -9.60
C LEU A 328 6.50 -13.38 -10.25
N GLU A 329 5.51 -12.51 -10.10
CA GLU A 329 4.19 -12.74 -10.67
C GLU A 329 4.17 -12.51 -12.19
N ILE A 330 4.96 -11.55 -12.69
CA ILE A 330 5.23 -11.40 -14.12
C ILE A 330 5.88 -12.68 -14.70
N PHE A 331 6.83 -13.29 -13.98
CA PHE A 331 7.42 -14.57 -14.38
C PHE A 331 6.37 -15.69 -14.38
N ARG A 332 5.50 -15.77 -13.35
CA ARG A 332 4.41 -16.77 -13.29
C ARG A 332 3.50 -16.71 -14.51
N LEU A 333 3.18 -15.52 -15.01
CA LEU A 333 2.34 -15.35 -16.20
C LEU A 333 3.02 -15.78 -17.51
N ASN A 334 4.36 -15.83 -17.54
CA ASN A 334 5.14 -15.96 -18.78
C ASN A 334 6.16 -17.12 -18.76
N GLN A 335 5.94 -18.15 -17.93
CA GLN A 335 6.91 -19.25 -17.71
C GLN A 335 7.40 -19.98 -18.99
N LYS A 336 6.63 -19.92 -20.09
CA LYS A 336 7.00 -20.56 -21.37
C LYS A 336 7.87 -19.67 -22.26
N ASN A 337 8.09 -18.41 -21.89
CA ASN A 337 8.89 -17.47 -22.67
C ASN A 337 10.33 -17.42 -22.14
N ARG A 338 11.29 -17.77 -23.00
CA ARG A 338 12.73 -17.79 -22.68
C ARG A 338 13.27 -16.43 -22.23
N GLU A 339 12.71 -15.33 -22.72
CA GLU A 339 13.13 -13.99 -22.32
C GLU A 339 12.86 -13.73 -20.83
N TYR A 340 11.88 -14.42 -20.25
CA TYR A 340 11.51 -14.30 -18.84
C TYR A 340 12.37 -15.19 -17.93
N GLU A 341 13.22 -16.07 -18.46
CA GLU A 341 14.24 -16.78 -17.68
C GLU A 341 15.25 -15.79 -17.06
N LEU A 342 15.47 -14.64 -17.70
CA LEU A 342 16.30 -13.58 -17.16
C LEU A 342 15.73 -13.01 -15.85
N ILE A 343 14.39 -12.91 -15.74
CA ILE A 343 13.73 -12.52 -14.49
C ILE A 343 14.07 -13.51 -13.39
N LEU A 344 13.89 -14.81 -13.66
CA LEU A 344 14.16 -15.85 -12.69
C LEU A 344 15.62 -15.81 -12.20
N ASN A 345 16.57 -15.52 -13.09
CA ASN A 345 17.98 -15.35 -12.71
C ASN A 345 18.20 -14.17 -11.74
N PHE A 346 17.61 -13.00 -12.00
CA PHE A 346 17.71 -11.87 -11.07
C PHE A 346 17.03 -12.18 -9.73
N LEU A 347 15.83 -12.78 -9.76
CA LEU A 347 15.10 -13.18 -8.55
C LEU A 347 15.91 -14.19 -7.71
N ASN A 348 16.50 -15.21 -8.34
CA ASN A 348 17.33 -16.20 -7.65
C ASN A 348 18.54 -15.56 -6.97
N ARG A 349 19.21 -14.62 -7.64
CA ARG A 349 20.37 -13.93 -7.07
C ARG A 349 19.97 -13.03 -5.90
N ALA A 350 18.90 -12.26 -6.04
CA ALA A 350 18.35 -11.45 -4.96
C ALA A 350 17.99 -12.32 -3.74
N ALA A 351 17.24 -13.40 -3.99
CA ALA A 351 16.78 -14.33 -2.96
C ALA A 351 17.93 -14.98 -2.19
N LYS A 352 18.94 -15.49 -2.89
CA LYS A 352 20.15 -16.07 -2.27
C LYS A 352 20.90 -15.07 -1.41
N ASN A 353 21.08 -13.84 -1.90
CA ASN A 353 21.81 -12.81 -1.17
C ASN A 353 21.05 -12.38 0.10
N ILE A 354 19.74 -12.14 0.00
CA ILE A 354 18.88 -11.81 1.15
C ILE A 354 18.90 -12.95 2.17
N ALA A 355 18.67 -14.19 1.73
CA ALA A 355 18.63 -15.37 2.61
C ALA A 355 19.98 -15.59 3.31
N THR A 356 21.09 -15.46 2.57
CA THR A 356 22.45 -15.60 3.12
C THR A 356 22.72 -14.53 4.16
N PHE A 357 22.44 -13.26 3.84
CA PHE A 357 22.62 -12.15 4.77
C PHE A 357 21.81 -12.37 6.05
N TYR A 358 20.51 -12.67 5.92
CA TYR A 358 19.62 -12.82 7.08
C TYR A 358 20.01 -14.00 7.98
N ILE A 359 20.35 -15.16 7.41
CA ILE A 359 20.80 -16.32 8.19
C ILE A 359 22.11 -16.01 8.93
N GLN A 360 23.07 -15.36 8.27
CA GLN A 360 24.32 -14.96 8.92
C GLN A 360 24.11 -13.90 9.98
N PHE A 361 23.22 -12.95 9.72
CA PHE A 361 22.84 -11.89 10.64
C PHE A 361 22.28 -12.48 11.95
N LYS A 362 21.33 -13.42 11.84
CA LYS A 362 20.73 -14.12 13.01
C LYS A 362 21.72 -14.96 13.81
N LYS A 363 22.82 -15.43 13.21
CA LYS A 363 23.89 -16.15 13.91
C LYS A 363 24.83 -15.25 14.71
N LYS A 364 25.00 -13.99 14.29
CA LYS A 364 25.99 -13.06 14.85
C LYS A 364 25.41 -12.08 15.86
N ASN A 365 24.10 -11.87 15.85
CA ASN A 365 23.47 -10.78 16.56
C ASN A 365 22.42 -11.30 17.55
N ASP A 366 22.77 -11.28 18.84
CA ASP A 366 21.84 -11.63 19.93
C ASP A 366 20.88 -10.48 20.27
N PHE A 367 21.12 -9.27 19.75
CA PHE A 367 20.39 -8.06 20.16
C PHE A 367 19.29 -7.62 19.18
N PHE A 368 19.43 -7.94 17.88
CA PHE A 368 18.48 -7.52 16.86
C PHE A 368 17.72 -8.71 16.27
N PHE A 369 16.39 -8.61 16.34
CA PHE A 369 15.53 -9.78 16.28
C PHE A 369 15.27 -10.32 14.87
N THR A 370 15.07 -9.47 13.86
CA THR A 370 14.61 -9.89 12.51
C THR A 370 15.35 -9.17 11.38
N LEU A 371 14.90 -9.28 10.12
CA LEU A 371 15.58 -8.67 8.98
C LEU A 371 15.55 -7.13 9.07
N PRO A 372 16.71 -6.45 8.94
CA PRO A 372 16.82 -4.99 8.98
C PRO A 372 15.96 -4.24 7.96
N GLY A 373 15.62 -2.99 8.26
CA GLY A 373 14.65 -2.19 7.54
C GLY A 373 15.07 -1.74 6.14
N THR A 374 16.37 -1.64 5.87
CA THR A 374 16.93 -1.35 4.54
C THR A 374 17.97 -2.39 4.15
N LEU A 375 18.17 -2.58 2.84
CA LEU A 375 19.29 -3.35 2.29
C LEU A 375 19.97 -2.55 1.17
N ASP A 376 21.29 -2.42 1.26
CA ASP A 376 22.09 -1.70 0.28
C ASP A 376 22.33 -2.51 -1.00
N ALA A 377 23.05 -1.91 -1.96
CA ALA A 377 23.38 -2.55 -3.23
C ALA A 377 24.21 -3.84 -3.12
N ASN A 378 24.81 -4.11 -1.95
CA ASN A 378 25.56 -5.32 -1.65
C ASN A 378 24.73 -6.31 -0.81
N TRP A 379 23.44 -6.05 -0.64
CA TRP A 379 22.52 -6.83 0.21
C TRP A 379 22.91 -6.84 1.68
N ASN A 380 23.54 -5.78 2.18
CA ASN A 380 23.89 -5.61 3.58
C ASN A 380 23.07 -4.49 4.25
N SER A 381 23.08 -4.47 5.58
CA SER A 381 22.46 -3.43 6.38
C SER A 381 23.20 -3.20 7.70
N ASN A 382 23.17 -1.96 8.16
CA ASN A 382 23.60 -1.56 9.50
C ASN A 382 22.42 -1.04 10.34
N ASP A 383 21.19 -1.22 9.86
CA ASP A 383 20.01 -0.77 10.59
C ASP A 383 19.81 -1.60 11.86
N ASN A 384 19.44 -0.92 12.94
CA ASN A 384 19.01 -1.51 14.21
C ASN A 384 17.47 -1.45 14.38
N TRP A 385 16.76 -1.39 13.26
CA TRP A 385 15.29 -1.38 13.17
C TRP A 385 14.86 -2.12 11.90
N SER A 386 13.66 -2.70 11.92
CA SER A 386 13.09 -3.54 10.86
C SER A 386 11.87 -2.88 10.25
N CYS A 387 11.63 -3.08 8.95
CA CYS A 387 10.35 -2.76 8.31
C CYS A 387 9.55 -4.07 8.22
N LEU A 388 8.55 -4.26 9.10
CA LEU A 388 7.87 -5.56 9.22
C LEU A 388 7.00 -5.87 8.01
N THR A 389 6.44 -4.84 7.37
CA THR A 389 5.81 -4.96 6.06
C THR A 389 6.76 -5.58 5.03
N GLY A 390 7.98 -5.04 4.93
CA GLY A 390 8.97 -5.55 4.00
C GLY A 390 9.39 -6.97 4.34
N ASN A 391 9.53 -7.29 5.62
CA ASN A 391 9.87 -8.64 6.06
C ASN A 391 8.78 -9.66 5.66
N ALA A 392 7.50 -9.32 5.75
CA ALA A 392 6.41 -10.15 5.24
C ALA A 392 6.49 -10.36 3.72
N GLN A 393 6.72 -9.29 2.94
CA GLN A 393 6.87 -9.42 1.49
C GLN A 393 8.09 -10.25 1.07
N ILE A 394 9.21 -10.10 1.78
CA ILE A 394 10.40 -10.90 1.55
C ILE A 394 10.15 -12.36 1.92
N GLU A 395 9.45 -12.63 3.03
CA GLU A 395 9.05 -13.99 3.41
C GLU A 395 8.21 -14.64 2.29
N PHE A 396 7.16 -13.95 1.83
CA PHE A 396 6.28 -14.42 0.76
C PHE A 396 7.06 -14.72 -0.52
N PHE A 397 7.95 -13.79 -0.91
CA PHE A 397 8.81 -13.93 -2.08
C PHE A 397 9.73 -15.16 -1.98
N LEU A 398 10.47 -15.30 -0.87
CA LEU A 398 11.41 -16.40 -0.67
C LEU A 398 10.68 -17.75 -0.67
N ARG A 399 9.55 -17.83 0.03
CA ARG A 399 8.73 -19.04 0.10
C ARG A 399 8.16 -19.41 -1.27
N ARG A 400 7.63 -18.43 -2.02
CA ARG A 400 7.10 -18.69 -3.37
C ARG A 400 8.21 -19.12 -4.32
N LEU A 401 9.35 -18.43 -4.31
CA LEU A 401 10.46 -18.77 -5.18
C LEU A 401 11.04 -20.16 -4.87
N PHE A 402 11.10 -20.55 -3.60
CA PHE A 402 11.46 -21.92 -3.21
C PHE A 402 10.60 -22.98 -3.90
N THR A 403 9.28 -22.76 -4.04
CA THR A 403 8.41 -23.73 -4.74
C THR A 403 8.73 -23.87 -6.24
N ILE A 404 9.40 -22.87 -6.83
CA ILE A 404 9.81 -22.86 -8.24
C ILE A 404 11.21 -23.49 -8.39
N THR A 405 12.13 -23.20 -7.46
CA THR A 405 13.56 -23.53 -7.63
C THR A 405 14.03 -24.73 -6.83
N GLY A 406 13.32 -25.09 -5.76
CA GLY A 406 13.72 -26.14 -4.82
C GLY A 406 14.91 -25.78 -3.91
N GLU A 407 15.38 -24.53 -3.93
CA GLU A 407 16.58 -24.14 -3.18
C GLU A 407 16.33 -24.03 -1.67
N SER A 408 16.92 -24.95 -0.89
CA SER A 408 16.66 -25.11 0.55
C SER A 408 16.97 -23.88 1.40
N ILE A 409 17.99 -23.08 1.04
CA ILE A 409 18.35 -21.86 1.77
C ILE A 409 17.20 -20.85 1.78
N LEU A 410 16.41 -20.79 0.70
CA LEU A 410 15.26 -19.91 0.60
C LEU A 410 14.15 -20.35 1.56
N LYS A 411 13.89 -21.67 1.62
CA LYS A 411 12.96 -22.25 2.60
C LYS A 411 13.39 -21.92 4.02
N THR A 412 14.66 -22.16 4.38
CA THR A 412 15.20 -21.87 5.71
C THR A 412 15.01 -20.42 6.10
N ALA A 413 15.38 -19.47 5.22
CA ALA A 413 15.21 -18.05 5.50
C ALA A 413 13.73 -17.64 5.60
N SER A 414 12.86 -18.17 4.75
CA SER A 414 11.42 -17.89 4.81
C SER A 414 10.76 -18.42 6.09
N ASP A 415 11.12 -19.62 6.55
CA ASP A 415 10.60 -20.17 7.80
C ASP A 415 11.06 -19.35 9.01
N MET A 416 12.32 -18.90 9.03
CA MET A 416 12.82 -18.01 10.07
C MET A 416 12.11 -16.64 10.08
N LEU A 417 11.86 -16.04 8.92
CA LEU A 417 11.12 -14.77 8.82
C LEU A 417 9.67 -14.93 9.27
N MET A 418 9.00 -16.03 8.90
CA MET A 418 7.64 -16.34 9.34
C MET A 418 7.55 -16.43 10.87
N ASP A 419 8.47 -17.17 11.49
CA ASP A 419 8.52 -17.28 12.96
C ASP A 419 8.76 -15.94 13.64
N ASP A 420 9.64 -15.10 13.06
CA ASP A 420 9.89 -13.76 13.57
C ASP A 420 8.63 -12.88 13.45
N LEU A 421 7.93 -12.90 12.32
CA LEU A 421 6.69 -12.13 12.11
C LEU A 421 5.58 -12.58 13.09
N LYS A 422 5.42 -13.88 13.31
CA LYS A 422 4.47 -14.43 14.29
C LYS A 422 4.76 -13.96 15.72
N LYS A 423 6.03 -13.90 16.11
CA LYS A 423 6.47 -13.37 17.41
C LYS A 423 6.24 -11.87 17.57
N LEU A 424 6.09 -11.13 16.47
CA LEU A 424 5.82 -9.69 16.44
C LEU A 424 4.35 -9.35 16.18
N HIS A 425 3.52 -10.36 15.90
CA HIS A 425 2.09 -10.20 15.67
C HIS A 425 1.37 -9.98 17.00
N MET A 426 0.65 -8.86 17.15
CA MET A 426 0.07 -8.42 18.41
C MET A 426 -1.21 -9.18 18.77
N ILE A 427 -1.07 -10.39 19.32
CA ILE A 427 -2.22 -11.26 19.68
C ILE A 427 -2.25 -11.74 21.13
N ASP A 428 -1.09 -11.83 21.81
CA ASP A 428 -1.05 -12.24 23.22
C ASP A 428 -1.01 -11.04 24.15
N GLY A 429 -1.86 -11.03 25.19
CA GLY A 429 -1.85 -9.98 26.22
C GLY A 429 -2.31 -8.59 25.72
N VAL A 430 -2.94 -8.54 24.54
CA VAL A 430 -3.43 -7.29 23.94
C VAL A 430 -4.90 -7.08 24.33
N SER A 431 -5.15 -6.09 25.19
CA SER A 431 -6.51 -5.71 25.62
C SER A 431 -7.17 -4.68 24.70
N ASP A 432 -6.38 -3.87 23.99
CA ASP A 432 -6.89 -2.88 23.03
C ASP A 432 -7.31 -3.61 21.74
N LEU A 433 -8.62 -3.67 21.50
CA LEU A 433 -9.18 -4.37 20.34
C LEU A 433 -8.74 -3.77 19.00
N ALA A 434 -8.33 -2.49 18.96
CA ALA A 434 -7.79 -1.87 17.76
C ALA A 434 -6.30 -2.23 17.50
N ILE A 435 -5.63 -2.84 18.49
CA ILE A 435 -4.28 -3.38 18.37
C ILE A 435 -4.30 -4.88 18.11
N TYR A 436 -5.25 -5.61 18.69
CA TYR A 436 -5.35 -7.07 18.56
C TYR A 436 -5.44 -7.51 17.09
N GLY A 437 -4.52 -8.37 16.67
CA GLY A 437 -4.40 -8.86 15.29
C GLY A 437 -3.58 -7.94 14.36
N GLY A 438 -3.00 -6.88 14.91
CA GLY A 438 -2.17 -5.94 14.18
C GLY A 438 -0.70 -6.34 14.13
N LEU A 439 -0.04 -6.00 13.02
CA LEU A 439 1.40 -6.10 12.85
C LEU A 439 1.99 -4.69 12.81
N PRO A 440 2.87 -4.30 13.76
CA PRO A 440 3.47 -2.98 13.77
C PRO A 440 4.20 -2.66 12.47
N GLY A 441 4.32 -1.37 12.16
CA GLY A 441 5.11 -0.91 11.02
C GLY A 441 6.58 -1.33 11.10
N SER A 442 7.18 -1.17 12.28
CA SER A 442 8.58 -1.49 12.53
C SER A 442 8.81 -2.28 13.80
N TYR A 443 9.97 -2.94 13.86
CA TYR A 443 10.54 -3.44 15.12
C TYR A 443 11.94 -2.86 15.36
N PRO A 444 12.22 -2.26 16.53
CA PRO A 444 11.25 -1.93 17.58
C PRO A 444 10.13 -1.01 17.08
N ILE A 445 9.01 -0.94 17.82
CA ILE A 445 7.80 -0.20 17.41
C ILE A 445 8.04 1.30 17.17
N ASN A 446 9.13 1.85 17.71
CA ASN A 446 9.56 3.23 17.54
C ASN A 446 10.61 3.42 16.43
N GLY A 447 10.81 2.41 15.57
CA GLY A 447 11.71 2.45 14.41
C GLY A 447 11.26 3.44 13.33
N HIS A 448 12.05 3.52 12.26
CA HIS A 448 11.90 4.60 11.26
C HIS A 448 10.72 4.40 10.29
N TYR A 449 10.19 3.19 10.15
CA TYR A 449 9.06 2.91 9.26
C TYR A 449 7.76 2.79 10.06
N GLN A 450 6.82 3.70 9.80
CA GLN A 450 5.48 3.68 10.41
C GLN A 450 5.57 3.58 11.96
N LYS A 451 6.27 4.56 12.54
CA LYS A 451 6.59 4.64 13.97
C LYS A 451 5.31 4.68 14.81
N PHE A 452 5.17 3.77 15.78
CA PHE A 452 3.97 3.62 16.62
C PHE A 452 2.66 3.40 15.85
N GLN A 453 2.75 2.88 14.63
CA GLN A 453 1.61 2.69 13.75
C GLN A 453 1.46 1.22 13.37
N ILE A 454 0.21 0.80 13.16
CA ILE A 454 -0.13 -0.49 12.56
C ILE A 454 -0.69 -0.18 11.17
N PRO A 455 0.11 -0.32 10.11
CA PRO A 455 -0.36 -0.10 8.76
C PRO A 455 -1.16 -1.30 8.23
N ASN A 456 -2.29 -1.05 7.56
CA ASN A 456 -3.15 -2.11 7.03
C ASN A 456 -2.42 -3.02 6.03
N TRP A 457 -1.49 -2.47 5.28
CA TRP A 457 -0.72 -3.21 4.31
C TRP A 457 0.27 -4.17 4.96
N GLY A 458 0.82 -3.85 6.13
CA GLY A 458 1.67 -4.77 6.89
C GLY A 458 0.89 -6.00 7.33
N VAL A 459 -0.32 -5.78 7.87
CA VAL A 459 -1.24 -6.85 8.27
C VAL A 459 -1.67 -7.68 7.06
N LYS A 460 -1.99 -7.04 5.94
CA LYS A 460 -2.31 -7.69 4.67
C LYS A 460 -1.19 -8.61 4.18
N PHE A 461 0.03 -8.11 4.03
CA PHE A 461 1.12 -8.94 3.49
C PHE A 461 1.44 -10.10 4.40
N PHE A 462 1.30 -9.93 5.73
CA PHE A 462 1.45 -11.04 6.65
C PHE A 462 0.30 -12.06 6.56
N ALA A 463 -0.95 -11.61 6.38
CA ALA A 463 -2.07 -12.50 6.07
C ALA A 463 -1.82 -13.29 4.78
N ASP A 464 -1.26 -12.67 3.74
CA ASP A 464 -0.91 -13.34 2.49
C ASP A 464 0.18 -14.40 2.65
N CYS A 465 1.18 -14.17 3.50
CA CYS A 465 2.17 -15.18 3.86
C CYS A 465 1.51 -16.43 4.47
N LEU A 466 0.51 -16.24 5.33
CA LEU A 466 -0.22 -17.32 5.98
C LEU A 466 -1.17 -18.02 5.00
N LEU A 467 -1.90 -17.27 4.18
CA LEU A 467 -2.73 -17.79 3.08
C LEU A 467 -1.89 -18.63 2.11
N GLN A 468 -0.67 -18.20 1.79
CA GLN A 468 0.23 -18.96 0.93
C GLN A 468 0.57 -20.35 1.50
N LYS A 469 0.63 -20.50 2.83
CA LYS A 469 0.90 -21.79 3.49
C LYS A 469 -0.35 -22.67 3.55
N LEU A 470 -1.52 -22.05 3.67
CA LEU A 470 -2.79 -22.74 3.91
C LEU A 470 -3.55 -23.07 2.61
N LEU A 471 -3.35 -22.30 1.54
CA LEU A 471 -4.02 -22.50 0.26
C LEU A 471 -3.16 -23.26 -0.76
N PRO A 472 -3.77 -24.08 -1.63
CA PRO A 472 -3.12 -24.60 -2.83
C PRO A 472 -2.62 -23.47 -3.76
N MET A 473 -1.52 -23.71 -4.48
CA MET A 473 -0.89 -22.69 -5.35
C MET A 473 -1.83 -22.08 -6.40
N ASN A 474 -2.76 -22.88 -6.95
CA ASN A 474 -3.76 -22.44 -7.93
C ASN A 474 -4.84 -21.52 -7.36
N GLU A 475 -4.96 -21.43 -6.04
CA GLU A 475 -5.94 -20.61 -5.31
C GLU A 475 -5.31 -19.33 -4.71
N GLN A 476 -3.99 -19.19 -4.79
CA GLN A 476 -3.23 -18.03 -4.34
C GLN A 476 -3.17 -16.91 -5.41
N LYS A 477 -4.30 -16.63 -6.06
CA LYS A 477 -4.35 -15.64 -7.14
C LYS A 477 -4.29 -14.23 -6.58
N LEU A 478 -3.38 -13.41 -7.12
CA LEU A 478 -3.30 -11.96 -6.88
C LEU A 478 -3.01 -11.54 -5.43
N ILE A 479 -2.63 -12.49 -4.56
CA ILE A 479 -2.02 -12.21 -3.25
C ILE A 479 -0.51 -12.02 -3.38
N GLY A 480 0.12 -11.45 -2.36
CA GLY A 480 1.53 -11.03 -2.38
C GLY A 480 1.72 -9.55 -2.56
#